data_AF-A0A948RFD2-F1
#
_entry.id   AF-A0A948RFD2-F1
#
_cell.length_a   1.000
_cell.length_b   1.000
_cell.length_c   1.000
_cell.angle_alpha   90.00
_cell.angle_beta   90.00
_cell.angle_gamma   90.00
#
_symmetry.space_group_name_H-M   'P 1'
#
loop_
_entity.id
_entity.type
_entity.pdbx_description
1 polymer ?
#
loop_
_entity_poly.entity_id
_entity_poly.type
_entity_poly.pdbx_seq_one_letter_code
_entity_poly.pdbx_strand_id
1 'polypeptide(L)'
;MDIVVLISAEAEWRAVKEILAPANIQSTPLGETFDVRPLTYFHGGWGKISAAATTQYAIDHFHPDLLVNLGTCGGFEGRIAPGTVILVTKTIVYDILEQMSDPDEAVAHYATEIDLSWLDTSIQSSVFSGQSS
;
A
#
# COMPACT_ATOMS: atom_id res chain seq x y z
N MET A 1 14.64 9.01 9.73
CA MET A 1 13.62 8.03 9.33
C MET A 1 12.89 8.65 8.16
N ASP A 2 13.21 8.20 6.96
CA ASP A 2 12.58 8.65 5.72
C ASP A 2 11.50 7.64 5.34
N ILE A 3 10.28 8.12 5.13
CA ILE A 3 9.10 7.28 4.93
C ILE A 3 8.50 7.61 3.57
N VAL A 4 8.30 6.60 2.74
CA VAL A 4 7.59 6.76 1.47
C VAL A 4 6.17 6.22 1.60
N VAL A 5 5.20 7.04 1.21
CA VAL A 5 3.78 6.66 1.13
C VAL A 5 3.40 6.50 -0.34
N LEU A 6 3.16 5.26 -0.76
CA LEU A 6 2.67 4.96 -2.10
C LEU A 6 1.15 5.11 -2.16
N ILE A 7 0.67 5.71 -3.25
CA ILE A 7 -0.75 5.89 -3.57
C ILE A 7 -0.96 5.44 -5.01
N SER A 8 -2.03 4.69 -5.28
CA SER A 8 -2.27 4.11 -6.61
C SER A 8 -3.34 4.80 -7.42
N ALA A 9 -4.48 5.16 -6.82
CA ALA A 9 -5.59 5.71 -7.58
C ALA A 9 -5.52 7.24 -7.66
N GLU A 10 -5.87 7.78 -8.84
CA GLU A 10 -5.94 9.23 -9.05
C GLU A 10 -6.89 9.93 -8.07
N ALA A 11 -8.00 9.28 -7.72
CA ALA A 11 -8.95 9.82 -6.75
C ALA A 11 -8.36 9.94 -5.33
N GLU A 12 -7.56 8.96 -4.91
CA GLU A 12 -6.82 8.97 -3.64
C GLU A 12 -5.76 10.07 -3.68
N TRP A 13 -5.01 10.15 -4.78
CA TRP A 13 -3.98 11.16 -4.96
C TRP A 13 -4.54 12.59 -4.91
N ARG A 14 -5.66 12.83 -5.60
CA ARG A 14 -6.34 14.12 -5.56
C ARG A 14 -6.77 14.48 -4.14
N ALA A 15 -7.39 13.55 -3.40
CA ALA A 15 -7.82 13.79 -2.03
C ALA A 15 -6.64 14.13 -1.11
N VAL A 16 -5.51 13.41 -1.25
CA VAL A 16 -4.30 13.69 -0.48
C VAL A 16 -3.74 15.08 -0.81
N LYS A 17 -3.69 15.48 -2.10
CA LYS A 17 -3.27 16.82 -2.51
C LYS A 17 -4.19 17.92 -1.99
N GLU A 18 -5.50 17.69 -1.95
CA GLU A 18 -6.47 18.64 -1.40
C GLU A 18 -6.27 18.85 0.11
N ILE A 19 -5.97 17.78 0.86
CA ILE A 19 -5.76 17.85 2.31
C ILE A 19 -4.43 18.49 2.66
N LEU A 20 -3.35 18.06 2.00
CA LEU A 20 -1.99 18.46 2.35
C LEU A 20 -1.53 19.74 1.65
N ALA A 21 -2.19 20.14 0.56
CA ALA A 21 -1.89 21.32 -0.24
C ALA A 21 -0.39 21.50 -0.51
N PRO A 22 0.29 20.50 -1.12
CA PRO A 22 1.74 20.53 -1.28
C PRO A 22 2.19 21.70 -2.15
N ALA A 23 3.24 22.39 -1.70
CA ALA A 23 3.76 23.56 -2.40
C ALA A 23 4.51 23.21 -3.70
N ASN A 24 5.09 22.01 -3.79
CA ASN A 24 5.86 21.56 -4.94
C ASN A 24 5.58 20.09 -5.23
N ILE A 25 5.11 19.81 -6.46
CA ILE A 25 4.88 18.46 -6.97
C ILE A 25 5.91 18.21 -8.07
N GLN A 26 6.63 17.11 -7.95
CA GLN A 26 7.67 16.70 -8.87
C GLN A 26 7.16 15.55 -9.73
N SER A 27 7.40 15.63 -11.04
CA SER A 27 7.14 14.51 -11.95
C SER A 27 8.33 13.55 -11.96
N THR A 28 8.03 12.27 -12.12
CA THR A 28 8.98 11.16 -12.25
C THR A 28 8.57 10.31 -13.47
N PRO A 29 9.43 9.40 -13.96
CA PRO A 29 9.05 8.46 -15.02
C PRO A 29 7.85 7.56 -14.67
N LEU A 30 7.55 7.37 -13.38
CA LEU A 30 6.51 6.47 -12.89
C LEU A 30 5.34 7.19 -12.18
N GLY A 31 5.25 8.51 -12.29
CA GLY A 31 4.15 9.28 -11.72
C GLY A 31 4.61 10.57 -11.03
N GLU A 32 3.94 10.97 -9.95
CA GLU A 32 4.17 12.24 -9.26
C GLU A 32 4.57 12.02 -7.80
N THR A 33 5.38 12.92 -7.26
CA THR A 33 5.78 12.89 -5.86
C THR A 33 5.81 14.28 -5.24
N PHE A 34 5.62 14.36 -3.93
CA PHE A 34 5.91 15.57 -3.14
C PHE A 34 6.33 15.22 -1.72
N ASP A 35 7.03 16.15 -1.07
CA ASP A 35 7.54 15.98 0.29
C ASP A 35 6.72 16.75 1.33
N VAL A 36 6.39 16.07 2.42
CA VAL A 36 5.94 16.64 3.70
C VAL A 36 6.78 15.99 4.80
N ARG A 37 8.03 16.44 4.93
CA ARG A 37 9.05 15.73 5.73
C ARG A 37 8.56 15.38 7.14
N PRO A 38 8.78 14.15 7.61
CA PRO A 38 9.66 13.12 7.03
C PRO A 38 9.01 12.21 5.95
N LEU A 39 7.82 12.55 5.46
CA LEU A 39 7.08 11.75 4.49
C LEU A 39 7.32 12.24 3.05
N THR A 40 7.52 11.30 2.14
CA THR A 40 7.43 11.51 0.70
C THR A 40 6.22 10.76 0.18
N TYR A 41 5.27 11.47 -0.43
CA TYR A 41 4.09 10.86 -1.02
C TYR A 41 4.31 10.64 -2.51
N PHE A 42 4.09 9.42 -2.99
CA PHE A 42 4.34 9.03 -4.37
C PHE A 42 3.10 8.39 -4.99
N HIS A 43 2.56 9.01 -6.04
CA HIS A 43 1.49 8.45 -6.85
C HIS A 43 2.07 7.68 -8.05
N GLY A 44 1.85 6.37 -8.08
CA GLY A 44 2.47 5.44 -9.06
C GLY A 44 1.56 4.88 -10.15
N GLY A 45 0.26 5.14 -10.04
CA GLY A 45 -0.78 4.50 -10.86
C GLY A 45 -1.27 3.16 -10.29
N TRP A 46 -2.18 2.53 -11.03
CA TRP A 46 -2.99 1.40 -10.56
C TRP A 46 -2.63 0.07 -11.26
N GLY A 47 -2.86 -1.03 -10.54
CA GLY A 47 -2.58 -2.38 -11.01
C GLY A 47 -1.19 -2.89 -10.62
N LYS A 48 -1.00 -4.22 -10.72
CA LYS A 48 0.20 -4.92 -10.22
C LYS A 48 1.50 -4.43 -10.85
N ILE A 49 1.49 -4.15 -12.16
CA ILE A 49 2.69 -3.73 -12.91
C ILE A 49 3.16 -2.35 -12.44
N SER A 50 2.25 -1.37 -12.41
CA SER A 50 2.54 -0.02 -11.93
C SER A 50 2.98 -0.04 -10.47
N ALA A 51 2.27 -0.77 -9.60
CA ALA A 51 2.61 -0.87 -8.18
C ALA A 51 4.02 -1.45 -7.97
N ALA A 52 4.38 -2.52 -8.67
CA ALA A 52 5.71 -3.12 -8.57
C ALA A 52 6.81 -2.17 -9.09
N ALA A 53 6.61 -1.55 -10.25
CA ALA A 53 7.57 -0.62 -10.83
C ALA A 53 7.79 0.60 -9.92
N THR A 54 6.70 1.22 -9.42
CA THR A 54 6.80 2.37 -8.52
C THR A 54 7.43 2.00 -7.19
N THR A 55 7.10 0.83 -6.62
CA THR A 55 7.74 0.37 -5.37
C THR A 55 9.24 0.23 -5.55
N GLN A 56 9.69 -0.41 -6.64
CA GLN A 56 11.12 -0.57 -6.93
C GLN A 56 11.80 0.78 -7.14
N TYR A 57 11.21 1.67 -7.92
CA TYR A 57 11.72 3.03 -8.13
C TYR A 57 11.80 3.82 -6.82
N ALA A 58 10.80 3.70 -5.96
CA ALA A 58 10.80 4.35 -4.66
C ALA A 58 11.96 3.86 -3.78
N ILE A 59 12.21 2.55 -3.77
CA ILE A 59 13.33 1.95 -3.04
C ILE A 59 14.67 2.47 -3.59
N ASP A 60 14.87 2.40 -4.90
CA ASP A 60 16.15 2.74 -5.54
C ASP A 60 16.50 4.23 -5.47
N HIS A 61 15.49 5.11 -5.49
CA HIS A 61 15.71 6.55 -5.55
C HIS A 61 15.61 7.26 -4.20
N PHE A 62 14.77 6.77 -3.28
CA PHE A 62 14.52 7.43 -2.00
C PHE A 62 15.13 6.70 -0.82
N HIS A 63 15.52 5.42 -0.98
CA HIS A 63 16.12 4.59 0.07
C HIS A 63 15.36 4.68 1.41
N PRO A 64 14.02 4.48 1.42
CA PRO A 64 13.22 4.70 2.60
C PRO A 64 13.54 3.69 3.70
N ASP A 65 13.44 4.14 4.95
CA ASP A 65 13.45 3.27 6.12
C ASP A 65 12.12 2.50 6.25
N LEU A 66 11.03 3.08 5.74
CA LEU A 66 9.68 2.50 5.76
C LEU A 66 8.90 2.88 4.50
N LEU A 67 8.22 1.90 3.92
CA LEU A 67 7.29 2.08 2.81
C LEU A 67 5.87 1.73 3.24
N VAL A 68 4.93 2.65 3.04
CA VAL A 68 3.51 2.50 3.39
C VAL A 68 2.69 2.54 2.10
N ASN A 69 1.91 1.50 1.84
CA ASN A 69 0.91 1.55 0.77
C ASN A 69 -0.42 2.08 1.34
N LEU A 70 -0.86 3.25 0.87
CA LEU A 70 -2.10 3.89 1.29
C LEU A 70 -3.11 3.87 0.14
N GLY A 71 -4.29 3.33 0.41
CA GLY A 71 -5.36 3.32 -0.57
C GLY A 71 -6.69 2.92 0.04
N THR A 72 -7.70 2.98 -0.81
CA THR A 72 -9.06 2.52 -0.54
C THR A 72 -9.21 1.07 -1.01
N CYS A 73 -10.07 0.32 -0.33
CA CYS A 73 -10.35 -1.07 -0.71
C CYS A 73 -11.82 -1.42 -0.48
N GLY A 74 -12.27 -2.47 -1.16
CA GLY A 74 -13.59 -3.04 -0.94
C GLY A 74 -13.60 -3.92 0.32
N GLY A 75 -14.55 -3.66 1.21
CA GLY A 75 -14.84 -4.54 2.34
C GLY A 75 -15.77 -5.69 1.94
N PHE A 76 -15.64 -6.85 2.60
CA PHE A 76 -16.63 -7.93 2.46
C PHE A 76 -17.93 -7.57 3.20
N GLU A 77 -19.06 -7.83 2.55
CA GLU A 77 -20.39 -7.56 3.11
C GLU A 77 -20.57 -8.27 4.47
N GLY A 78 -21.13 -7.54 5.45
CA GLY A 78 -21.33 -8.03 6.81
C GLY A 78 -20.04 -8.18 7.64
N ARG A 79 -18.86 -7.98 7.05
CA ARG A 79 -17.57 -8.08 7.75
C ARG A 79 -16.94 -6.72 8.02
N ILE A 80 -17.00 -5.81 7.04
CA ILE A 80 -16.35 -4.49 7.10
C ILE A 80 -17.34 -3.41 6.72
N ALA A 81 -17.51 -2.41 7.60
CA ALA A 81 -18.34 -1.24 7.31
C ALA A 81 -17.60 -0.23 6.43
N PRO A 82 -18.29 0.50 5.52
CA PRO A 82 -17.68 1.61 4.77
C PRO A 82 -17.02 2.64 5.68
N GLY A 83 -15.83 3.12 5.30
CA GLY A 83 -15.04 4.08 6.08
C GLY A 83 -14.18 3.47 7.20
N THR A 84 -14.22 2.15 7.39
CA THR A 84 -13.31 1.47 8.34
C THR A 84 -11.86 1.58 7.86
N VAL A 85 -10.96 2.01 8.75
CA VAL A 85 -9.51 1.97 8.50
C VAL A 85 -8.99 0.58 8.83
N ILE A 86 -8.30 -0.04 7.86
CA ILE A 86 -7.80 -1.41 7.95
C ILE A 86 -6.27 -1.38 7.95
N LEU A 87 -5.68 -2.05 8.93
CA LEU A 87 -4.26 -2.41 8.92
C LEU A 87 -4.12 -3.82 8.39
N VAL A 88 -3.54 -3.94 7.19
CA VAL A 88 -3.34 -5.22 6.53
C VAL A 88 -2.23 -5.99 7.25
N THR A 89 -2.50 -7.23 7.62
CA THR A 89 -1.52 -8.14 8.25
C THR A 89 -1.03 -9.21 7.29
N LYS A 90 -1.79 -9.47 6.21
CA LYS A 90 -1.50 -10.49 5.20
C LYS A 90 -2.02 -10.05 3.83
N THR A 91 -1.25 -10.29 2.78
CA THR A 91 -1.68 -10.12 1.38
C THR A 91 -1.63 -11.45 0.64
N ILE A 92 -2.53 -11.63 -0.32
CA ILE A 92 -2.56 -12.78 -1.23
C ILE A 92 -2.87 -12.28 -2.64
N VAL A 93 -2.33 -12.96 -3.66
CA VAL A 93 -2.72 -12.74 -5.06
C VAL A 93 -3.74 -13.81 -5.45
N TYR A 94 -5.03 -13.48 -5.33
CA TYR A 94 -6.14 -14.45 -5.44
C TYR A 94 -6.51 -14.84 -6.88
N ASP A 95 -6.03 -14.12 -7.87
CA ASP A 95 -6.34 -14.27 -9.30
C ASP A 95 -5.21 -15.00 -10.07
N ILE A 96 -4.35 -15.75 -9.37
CA ILE A 96 -3.34 -16.60 -9.99
C ILE A 96 -3.97 -17.93 -10.40
N LEU A 97 -3.93 -18.21 -11.70
CA LEU A 97 -4.23 -19.52 -12.26
C LEU A 97 -2.92 -20.15 -12.71
N GLU A 98 -2.29 -20.91 -11.81
CA GLU A 98 -1.07 -21.64 -12.13
C GLU A 98 -1.43 -23.00 -12.78
N GLN A 99 -0.88 -23.26 -13.96
CA GLN A 99 -1.15 -24.48 -14.74
C GLN A 99 0.05 -25.43 -14.77
N MET A 100 1.19 -25.04 -14.18
CA MET A 100 2.43 -25.80 -14.18
C MET A 100 2.67 -26.61 -12.91
N SER A 101 2.10 -26.20 -11.78
CA SER A 101 2.32 -26.81 -10.46
C SER A 101 1.01 -26.91 -9.66
N ASP A 102 1.11 -27.35 -8.40
CA ASP A 102 -0.02 -27.34 -7.47
C ASP A 102 -0.54 -25.88 -7.28
N PRO A 103 -1.83 -25.62 -7.55
CA PRO A 103 -2.43 -24.31 -7.35
C PRO A 103 -2.32 -23.79 -5.92
N ASP A 104 -2.39 -24.67 -4.91
CA ASP A 104 -2.33 -24.27 -3.50
C ASP A 104 -0.91 -23.80 -3.12
N GLU A 105 0.12 -24.46 -3.66
CA GLU A 105 1.52 -24.03 -3.50
C GLU A 105 1.77 -22.67 -4.17
N ALA A 106 1.18 -22.43 -5.34
CA ALA A 106 1.31 -21.15 -6.04
C ALA A 106 0.68 -20.00 -5.22
N VAL A 107 -0.53 -20.19 -4.69
CA VAL A 107 -1.18 -19.18 -3.84
C VAL A 107 -0.35 -18.90 -2.59
N ALA A 108 0.18 -19.94 -1.93
CA ALA A 108 1.04 -19.79 -0.77
C ALA A 108 2.35 -19.04 -1.10
N HIS A 109 2.93 -19.29 -2.28
CA HIS A 109 4.14 -18.60 -2.74
C HIS A 109 3.94 -17.08 -2.92
N TYR A 110 2.76 -16.67 -3.39
CA TYR A 110 2.41 -15.26 -3.58
C TYR A 110 1.64 -14.65 -2.40
N ALA A 111 1.65 -15.32 -1.25
CA ALA A 111 1.13 -14.78 -0.01
C ALA A 111 2.27 -14.18 0.83
N THR A 112 2.01 -13.02 1.43
CA THR A 112 2.98 -12.34 2.32
C THR A 112 2.30 -12.00 3.64
N GLU A 113 2.88 -12.47 4.75
CA GLU A 113 2.56 -11.97 6.09
C GLU A 113 3.38 -10.70 6.34
N ILE A 114 2.76 -9.67 6.90
CA ILE A 114 3.40 -8.39 7.18
C ILE A 114 3.87 -8.39 8.63
N ASP A 115 5.18 -8.23 8.84
CA ASP A 115 5.74 -8.05 10.18
C ASP A 115 5.37 -6.66 10.72
N LEU A 116 4.53 -6.67 11.75
CA LEU A 116 4.04 -5.47 12.45
C LEU A 116 4.56 -5.41 13.90
N SER A 117 5.51 -6.27 14.28
CA SER A 117 6.05 -6.32 15.65
C SER A 117 6.72 -5.00 16.09
N TRP A 118 7.16 -4.20 15.13
CA TRP A 118 7.75 -2.87 15.34
C TRP A 118 6.71 -1.76 15.56
N LEU A 119 5.44 -1.97 15.19
CA LEU A 119 4.39 -0.96 15.27
C LEU A 119 3.75 -0.95 16.67
N ASP A 120 3.51 0.23 17.24
CA ASP A 120 2.94 0.36 18.59
C ASP A 120 1.56 -0.32 18.68
N THR A 121 1.37 -1.14 19.73
CA THR A 121 0.12 -1.87 19.99
C THR A 121 -1.10 -0.95 20.12
N SER A 122 -0.93 0.28 20.59
CA SER A 122 -2.01 1.28 20.64
C SER A 122 -2.54 1.63 19.25
N ILE A 123 -1.64 1.83 18.28
CA ILE A 123 -1.99 2.05 16.88
C ILE A 123 -2.68 0.82 16.31
N GLN A 124 -2.11 -0.37 16.50
CA GLN A 124 -2.71 -1.63 16.03
C GLN A 124 -4.12 -1.87 16.58
N SER A 125 -4.39 -1.50 17.83
CA SER A 125 -5.69 -1.66 18.48
C SER A 125 -6.74 -0.64 18.02
N SER A 126 -6.32 0.48 17.43
CA SER A 126 -7.19 1.56 16.97
C SER A 126 -7.74 1.37 15.55
N VAL A 127 -7.25 0.35 14.84
CA VAL A 127 -7.59 0.05 13.45
C VAL A 127 -8.03 -1.40 13.32
N PHE A 128 -8.81 -1.71 12.28
CA PHE A 128 -9.25 -3.07 12.07
C PHE A 128 -8.10 -3.93 11.52
N SER A 129 -7.78 -5.02 12.20
CA SER A 129 -6.80 -6.04 11.81
C SER A 129 -7.44 -7.43 11.91
N GLY A 130 -8.49 -7.66 11.12
CA GLY A 130 -9.22 -8.93 11.16
C GLY A 130 -8.37 -10.10 10.69
N GLN A 131 -8.23 -11.12 11.53
CA GLN A 131 -7.75 -12.43 11.07
C GLN A 131 -8.86 -13.12 10.30
N SER A 132 -8.54 -13.60 9.10
CA SER A 132 -9.37 -14.59 8.41
C SER A 132 -9.27 -15.90 9.21
N SER A 133 -10.26 -16.15 10.07
CA SER A 133 -10.56 -17.46 10.66
C SER A 133 -10.89 -18.48 9.58
#